data_AF-A0A9X9F1P0-F1
#
_entry.id   AF-A0A9X9F1P0-F1
#
_cell.length_a   1.000
_cell.length_b   1.000
_cell.length_c   1.000
_cell.angle_alpha   90.00
_cell.angle_beta   90.00
_cell.angle_gamma   90.00
#
_symmetry.space_group_name_H-M   'P 1'
#
loop_
_entity.id
_entity.type
_entity.pdbx_description
1 polymer ?
#
loop_
_entity_poly.entity_id
_entity_poly.type
_entity_poly.pdbx_seq_one_letter_code
_entity_poly.pdbx_strand_id
1 'polypeptide(L)' 'YTPERVSYRLDQQLKQIVLNSEPLWAEKEIELELDLEKVYVIADQESMSQVWINLIHNSIKFTPSGG' A
#
# COMPACT_ATOMS: atom_id res chain seq x y z
N TYR A 1 7.77 6.92 -21.33
CA TYR A 1 6.92 7.34 -20.20
C TYR A 1 7.50 8.61 -19.64
N THR A 2 6.70 9.68 -19.53
CA THR A 2 7.12 10.92 -18.88
C THR A 2 6.36 10.98 -17.55
N PRO A 3 7.06 10.96 -16.39
CA PRO A 3 6.38 10.92 -15.12
C PRO A 3 5.61 12.21 -14.87
N GLU A 4 4.34 12.09 -14.53
CA GLU A 4 3.47 13.21 -14.20
C GLU A 4 3.42 13.40 -12.69
N ARG A 5 4.16 14.40 -12.20
CA ARG A 5 4.23 14.66 -10.76
C ARG A 5 3.10 15.59 -10.33
N VAL A 6 2.18 15.04 -9.55
CA VAL A 6 1.02 15.78 -9.01
C VAL A 6 1.02 15.71 -7.49
N SER A 7 0.41 16.72 -6.85
CA SER A 7 0.14 16.66 -5.42
C SER A 7 -1.10 15.80 -5.17
N TYR A 8 -0.97 14.76 -4.34
CA TYR A 8 -2.09 13.89 -3.99
C TYR A 8 -2.01 13.40 -2.53
N ARG A 9 -3.12 12.83 -2.04
CA ARG A 9 -3.25 12.24 -0.71
C ARG A 9 -2.59 10.87 -0.66
N LEU A 10 -1.36 10.80 -0.15
CA LEU A 10 -0.62 9.54 -0.04
C LEU A 10 -1.32 8.57 0.92
N ASP A 11 -1.89 9.07 2.02
CA ASP A 11 -2.64 8.25 2.97
C ASP A 11 -3.84 7.54 2.32
N GLN A 12 -4.52 8.20 1.39
CA GLN A 12 -5.63 7.57 0.66
C GLN A 12 -5.13 6.50 -0.32
N GLN A 13 -3.99 6.74 -0.98
CA GLN A 13 -3.38 5.73 -1.85
C GLN A 13 -2.98 4.49 -1.05
N LEU A 14 -2.28 4.65 0.07
CA LEU A 14 -1.86 3.54 0.93
C LEU A 14 -3.07 2.78 1.49
N LYS A 15 -4.09 3.50 1.98
CA LYS A 15 -5.34 2.89 2.45
C LYS A 15 -6.00 2.02 1.38
N GLN A 16 -6.10 2.53 0.14
CA GLN A 16 -6.71 1.76 -0.94
C GLN A 16 -5.91 0.51 -1.29
N ILE A 17 -4.57 0.61 -1.31
CA ILE A 17 -3.71 -0.54 -1.61
C ILE A 17 -3.85 -1.61 -0.52
N VAL A 18 -3.77 -1.22 0.76
CA VAL A 18 -3.93 -2.15 1.89
C VAL A 18 -5.29 -2.84 1.87
N LEU A 19 -6.38 -2.11 1.62
CA LEU A 19 -7.72 -2.68 1.50
C LEU A 19 -7.83 -3.65 0.33
N ASN A 20 -7.21 -3.34 -0.81
CA ASN A 20 -7.20 -4.25 -1.97
C ASN A 20 -6.38 -5.52 -1.72
N SER A 21 -5.41 -5.46 -0.80
CA SER A 21 -4.59 -6.61 -0.39
C SER A 21 -5.25 -7.45 0.72
N GLU A 22 -6.48 -7.13 1.15
CA GLU A 22 -7.20 -7.84 2.22
C GLU A 22 -7.26 -9.36 2.07
N PRO A 23 -7.62 -9.90 0.89
CA PRO A 23 -7.67 -11.34 0.72
C PRO A 23 -6.33 -12.03 1.00
N LEU A 24 -5.20 -11.37 0.73
CA LEU A 24 -3.87 -11.95 0.86
C LEU A 24 -3.43 -12.13 2.32
N TRP A 25 -3.73 -11.14 3.17
CA TRP A 25 -3.38 -11.22 4.59
C TRP A 25 -4.44 -11.96 5.39
N ALA A 26 -5.70 -11.92 4.98
CA ALA A 26 -6.77 -12.70 5.59
C ALA A 26 -6.57 -14.22 5.40
N GLU A 27 -6.16 -14.67 4.20
CA GLU A 27 -5.82 -16.08 3.93
C GLU A 27 -4.68 -16.58 4.83
N LYS A 28 -3.78 -15.67 5.24
CA LYS A 28 -2.65 -15.98 6.09
C LYS A 28 -2.92 -15.77 7.58
N GLU A 29 -4.16 -15.43 7.95
CA GLU A 29 -4.55 -15.14 9.34
C GLU A 29 -3.68 -14.04 9.97
N ILE A 30 -3.22 -13.08 9.16
CA ILE A 30 -2.43 -11.95 9.63
C ILE A 30 -3.39 -10.85 10.07
N GLU A 31 -3.24 -10.37 11.29
CA GLU A 31 -3.91 -9.15 11.75
C GLU A 31 -3.14 -7.93 11.26
N LEU A 32 -3.83 -7.03 10.56
CA LEU A 32 -3.24 -5.81 10.01
C LEU A 32 -3.81 -4.59 10.71
N GLU A 33 -2.94 -3.81 11.36
CA GLU A 33 -3.26 -2.49 11.89
C GLU A 33 -2.75 -1.40 10.95
N LEU A 34 -3.60 -0.43 10.64
CA LEU A 34 -3.29 0.67 9.74
C LEU A 34 -3.48 2.00 10.45
N ASP A 35 -2.38 2.64 10.81
CA ASP A 35 -2.36 4.01 11.31
C ASP A 35 -1.79 4.94 10.23
N LEU A 36 -2.64 5.85 9.72
CA LEU A 36 -2.29 6.77 8.65
C LEU A 36 -2.72 8.19 9.01
N GLU A 37 -1.74 9.07 9.10
CA GLU A 37 -1.98 10.50 9.18
C GLU A 37 -2.31 11.08 7.80
N LYS A 38 -3.07 12.17 7.78
CA LYS A 38 -3.35 12.91 6.54
C LYS A 38 -2.06 13.52 6.01
N VAL A 39 -1.60 13.04 4.85
CA VAL A 39 -0.35 13.51 4.22
C VAL A 39 -0.49 13.68 2.72
N TYR A 40 0.13 14.75 2.20
CA TYR A 40 0.24 15.00 0.76
C TYR A 40 1.68 14.78 0.30
N VAL A 41 1.83 14.25 -0.91
CA VAL A 41 3.12 14.09 -1.59
C VAL A 41 3.03 14.65 -3.00
N ILE A 42 4.15 15.10 -3.56
CA ILE A 42 4.29 15.43 -4.99
C ILE A 42 5.09 14.31 -5.65
N ALA A 43 4.42 13.45 -6.39
CA ALA A 43 5.04 12.32 -7.06
C ALA A 43 4.22 11.86 -8.27
N ASP A 44 4.81 10.98 -9.05
CA ASP A 44 4.06 10.23 -10.04
C ASP A 44 3.20 9.18 -9.34
N GLN A 45 1.89 9.41 -9.31
CA GLN A 45 0.97 8.63 -8.47
C GLN A 45 0.89 7.17 -8.95
N GLU A 46 0.88 6.92 -10.26
CA GLU A 46 0.83 5.57 -10.82
C GLU A 46 2.09 4.78 -10.51
N SER A 47 3.26 5.38 -10.72
CA SER A 47 4.56 4.76 -10.43
C SER A 47 4.69 4.45 -8.94
N MET A 48 4.30 5.39 -8.07
CA MET A 48 4.33 5.16 -6.63
C MET A 48 3.35 4.08 -6.19
N SER A 49 2.19 3.94 -6.85
CA SER A 49 1.25 2.85 -6.58
C SER A 49 1.93 1.49 -6.73
N GLN A 50 2.71 1.31 -7.81
CA GLN A 50 3.44 0.05 -8.04
C GLN A 50 4.50 -0.22 -6.98
N VAL A 51 5.21 0.81 -6.52
CA VAL A 51 6.18 0.69 -5.42
C VAL A 51 5.48 0.21 -4.15
N TRP A 52 4.38 0.85 -3.76
CA TRP A 52 3.66 0.50 -2.54
C TRP A 52 3.01 -0.88 -2.61
N ILE A 53 2.40 -1.24 -3.76
CA ILE A 53 1.86 -2.59 -4.00
C ILE A 53 2.95 -3.63 -3.79
N ASN A 54 4.12 -3.44 -4.40
CA ASN A 54 5.22 -4.40 -4.28
C ASN A 54 5.71 -4.54 -2.84
N LEU A 55 5.84 -3.44 -2.11
CA LEU A 55 6.27 -3.47 -0.71
C LEU A 55 5.25 -4.19 0.16
N ILE A 56 3.96 -3.80 0.09
CA ILE A 56 2.89 -4.40 0.90
C ILE A 56 2.70 -5.88 0.56
N HIS A 57 2.67 -6.23 -0.72
CA HIS A 57 2.55 -7.64 -1.14
C HIS A 57 3.74 -8.48 -0.67
N ASN A 58 4.96 -7.95 -0.74
CA ASN A 58 6.13 -8.66 -0.24
C ASN A 58 6.07 -8.83 1.28
N SER A 59 5.69 -7.79 2.03
CA SER A 59 5.49 -7.89 3.48
C SER A 59 4.50 -9.01 3.80
N ILE A 60 3.32 -9.04 3.19
CA ILE A 60 2.32 -10.09 3.40
C ILE A 60 2.86 -11.47 3.00
N LYS A 61 3.53 -11.57 1.84
CA LYS A 61 4.08 -12.82 1.32
C LYS A 61 5.12 -13.44 2.27
N PHE A 62 6.00 -12.62 2.84
CA PHE A 62 7.13 -13.09 3.63
C PHE A 62 6.86 -13.15 5.15
N THR A 63 5.82 -12.49 5.65
CA THR A 63 5.30 -12.72 7.00
C THR A 63 4.73 -14.15 7.11
N PRO A 64 5.08 -14.99 8.09
CA PRO A 64 4.48 -16.31 8.26
C PRO A 64 2.95 -16.27 8.48
N SER A 65 2.28 -17.41 8.33
CA SER A 65 0.86 -17.50 8.71
C SER A 65 0.70 -17.26 10.22
N GLY A 66 -0.31 -16.48 10.60
CA GLY A 66 -0.56 -16.07 11.99
C GLY A 66 0.19 -14.83 12.47
N GLY A 67 1.04 -14.21 11.62
CA GLY A 67 1.81 -13.01 11.96
C GLY A 67 3.24 -13.27 12.40
#